data_AF-A0A371IQV7-F1
#
_entry.id   AF-A0A371IQV7-F1
#
_cell.length_a   1.000
_cell.length_b   1.000
_cell.length_c   1.000
_cell.angle_alpha   90.00
_cell.angle_beta   90.00
_cell.angle_gamma   90.00
#
_symmetry.space_group_name_H-M   'P 1'
#
loop_
_entity.id
_entity.type
_entity.pdbx_description
1 polymer ?
#
loop_
_entity_poly.entity_id
_entity_poly.type
_entity_poly.pdbx_seq_one_letter_code
_entity_poly.pdbx_strand_id
1 'polypeptide(L)'
;MAKRVREITVESRFPTDNPEEIDAIKARNLRLISDFIVQTQIEKYGREAVDAGYFVIERTLELQKSGLGFEEAQERAKNEFNAKHQRA
;
A
#
# COMPACT_ATOMS: atom_id res chain seq x y z
N MET A 1 6.55 -58.16 9.17
CA MET A 1 7.52 -57.13 9.60
C MET A 1 6.79 -55.79 9.67
N ALA A 2 6.59 -55.24 10.87
CA ALA A 2 5.83 -53.99 11.07
C ALA A 2 6.77 -52.78 11.01
N LYS A 3 6.53 -51.89 10.03
CA LYS A 3 7.28 -50.65 9.80
C LYS A 3 6.87 -49.64 10.89
N ARG A 4 7.74 -49.39 11.88
CA ARG A 4 7.49 -48.36 12.91
C ARG A 4 7.60 -46.99 12.27
N VAL A 5 6.46 -46.31 12.12
CA VAL A 5 6.42 -44.89 11.78
C VAL A 5 6.91 -44.14 13.02
N ARG A 6 8.08 -43.50 12.92
CA ARG A 6 8.53 -42.53 13.92
C ARG A 6 7.86 -41.21 13.59
N GLU A 7 6.95 -40.77 14.44
CA GLU A 7 6.44 -39.40 14.39
C GLU A 7 7.59 -38.45 14.75
N ILE A 8 7.96 -37.60 13.80
CA ILE A 8 8.90 -36.50 14.03
C ILE A 8 8.03 -35.29 14.32
N THR A 9 7.95 -34.90 15.60
CA THR A 9 7.33 -33.65 16.00
C THR A 9 8.25 -32.51 15.57
N VAL A 10 7.95 -31.88 14.45
CA VAL A 10 8.63 -30.67 14.01
C VAL A 10 8.04 -29.51 14.81
N GLU A 11 8.75 -29.08 15.86
CA GLU A 11 8.43 -27.82 16.52
C GLU A 11 8.73 -26.68 15.53
N SER A 12 7.67 -26.13 14.93
CA SER A 12 7.75 -24.92 14.10
C SER A 12 8.06 -23.73 15.00
N ARG A 13 9.34 -23.46 15.25
CA ARG A 13 9.78 -22.18 15.82
C ARG A 13 9.56 -21.10 14.76
N PHE A 14 8.40 -20.44 14.79
CA PHE A 14 8.30 -19.12 14.18
C PHE A 14 9.36 -18.22 14.86
N PRO A 15 10.09 -17.37 14.13
CA PRO A 15 11.22 -16.64 14.69
C PRO A 15 10.89 -15.78 15.91
N THR A 16 9.62 -15.45 16.13
CA THR A 16 9.19 -14.85 17.38
C THR A 16 7.70 -15.07 17.65
N ASP A 17 7.38 -15.60 18.83
CA ASP A 17 6.02 -15.59 19.40
C ASP A 17 5.65 -14.21 19.96
N ASN A 18 6.48 -13.20 19.72
CA ASN A 18 6.26 -11.82 20.16
C ASN A 18 5.41 -11.07 19.12
N PRO A 19 4.15 -10.70 19.44
CA PRO A 19 3.27 -9.99 18.52
C PRO A 19 3.87 -8.68 17.99
N GLU A 20 4.66 -7.97 18.79
CA GLU A 20 5.28 -6.70 18.41
C GLU A 20 6.32 -6.87 17.30
N GLU A 21 7.10 -7.94 17.33
CA GLU A 21 8.09 -8.25 16.30
C GLU A 21 7.42 -8.73 15.00
N ILE A 22 6.33 -9.49 15.12
CA ILE A 22 5.52 -9.90 13.98
C ILE A 22 4.96 -8.66 13.27
N ASP A 23 4.44 -7.69 14.02
CA ASP A 23 3.90 -6.46 13.45
C ASP A 23 4.99 -5.56 12.86
N ALA A 24 6.18 -5.51 13.47
CA ALA A 24 7.33 -4.82 12.88
C ALA A 24 7.78 -5.45 11.55
N ILE A 25 7.81 -6.78 11.45
CA ILE A 25 8.12 -7.50 10.20
C ILE A 25 7.06 -7.22 9.14
N LYS A 26 5.77 -7.25 9.50
CA LYS A 26 4.67 -6.91 8.58
C LYS A 26 4.78 -5.47 8.09
N ALA A 27 5.01 -4.51 8.98
CA ALA A 27 5.17 -3.10 8.62
C ALA A 27 6.34 -2.87 7.67
N ARG A 28 7.49 -3.52 7.93
CA ARG A 28 8.66 -3.49 7.04
C ARG A 28 8.33 -4.06 5.67
N ASN A 29 7.66 -5.21 5.61
CA ASN A 29 7.32 -5.86 4.34
C ASN A 29 6.29 -5.03 3.54
N LEU A 30 5.30 -4.46 4.21
CA LEU A 30 4.34 -3.54 3.59
C LEU A 30 5.03 -2.33 2.98
N ARG A 31 6.00 -1.75 3.69
CA ARG A 31 6.81 -0.64 3.16
C ARG A 31 7.59 -1.06 1.92
N LEU A 32 8.28 -2.20 1.96
CA LEU A 32 9.06 -2.70 0.81
C LEU A 32 8.17 -2.95 -0.42
N ILE A 33 6.98 -3.51 -0.21
CA ILE A 33 6.01 -3.75 -1.29
C ILE A 33 5.49 -2.41 -1.85
N SER A 34 5.16 -1.46 -0.98
CA SER A 34 4.73 -0.12 -1.37
C SER A 34 5.81 0.59 -2.19
N ASP A 35 7.06 0.56 -1.72
CA ASP A 35 8.20 1.17 -2.40
C ASP A 35 8.43 0.54 -3.77
N PHE A 36 8.36 -0.80 -3.88
CA PHE A 36 8.48 -1.50 -5.16
C PHE A 36 7.40 -1.10 -6.16
N ILE A 37 6.13 -1.04 -5.72
CA ILE A 37 5.00 -0.65 -6.57
C ILE A 37 5.18 0.79 -7.04
N VAL A 38 5.46 1.73 -6.13
CA VAL A 38 5.64 3.14 -6.45
C VAL A 38 6.80 3.33 -7.43
N GLN A 39 7.93 2.67 -7.22
CA GLN A 39 9.07 2.74 -8.15
C GLN A 39 8.72 2.20 -9.53
N THR A 40 8.03 1.06 -9.61
CA THR A 40 7.58 0.49 -10.89
C THR A 40 6.62 1.43 -11.63
N GLN A 41 5.72 2.11 -10.91
CA GLN A 41 4.83 3.11 -11.51
C GLN A 41 5.62 4.33 -11.99
N ILE A 42 6.63 4.78 -11.24
CA ILE A 42 7.49 5.91 -11.62
C ILE A 42 8.28 5.60 -12.87
N GLU A 43 8.87 4.40 -12.95
CA GLU A 43 9.60 3.95 -14.14
C GLU A 43 8.71 3.90 -15.37
N LYS A 44 7.45 3.47 -15.21
CA LYS A 44 6.51 3.30 -16.32
C LYS A 44 5.84 4.59 -16.78
N TYR A 45 5.49 5.47 -15.86
CA TYR A 45 4.64 6.64 -16.12
C TYR A 45 5.35 7.98 -15.88
N GLY A 46 6.54 7.96 -15.29
CA GLY A 46 7.25 9.15 -14.85
C GLY A 46 6.83 9.58 -13.45
N ARG A 47 7.77 10.19 -12.71
CA ARG A 47 7.55 10.62 -11.32
C ARG A 47 6.43 11.65 -11.19
N GLU A 48 6.38 12.63 -12.09
CA GLU A 48 5.35 13.68 -12.09
C GLU A 48 3.93 13.11 -12.22
N ALA A 49 3.73 12.11 -13.09
CA ALA A 49 2.43 11.46 -13.27
C ALA A 49 2.00 10.65 -12.04
N VAL A 50 2.95 9.96 -11.39
CA VAL A 50 2.69 9.20 -10.17
C VAL A 50 2.36 10.13 -9.01
N ASP A 51 3.11 11.21 -8.84
CA ASP A 51 2.88 12.20 -7.79
C ASP A 51 1.52 12.90 -8.00
N ALA A 52 1.15 13.21 -9.25
CA ALA A 52 -0.17 13.72 -9.61
C ALA A 52 -1.30 12.72 -9.27
N GLY A 53 -1.11 11.44 -9.63
CA GLY A 53 -2.06 10.38 -9.32
C GLY A 53 -2.25 10.19 -7.82
N TYR A 54 -1.17 10.24 -7.05
CA TYR A 54 -1.20 10.12 -5.59
C TYR A 54 -2.00 11.26 -4.95
N PHE A 55 -1.74 12.50 -5.37
CA PHE A 55 -2.52 13.67 -4.92
C PHE A 55 -4.01 13.50 -5.18
N VAL A 56 -4.38 13.11 -6.40
CA VAL A 56 -5.80 12.94 -6.77
C VAL A 56 -6.46 11.86 -5.92
N ILE A 57 -5.77 10.73 -5.68
CA ILE A 57 -6.31 9.62 -4.86
C ILE A 57 -6.49 10.06 -3.41
N GLU A 58 -5.47 10.64 -2.78
CA GLU A 58 -5.56 11.12 -1.39
C GLU A 58 -6.70 12.13 -1.22
N ARG A 59 -6.76 13.10 -2.14
CA ARG A 59 -7.78 14.15 -2.08
C ARG A 59 -9.19 13.62 -2.33
N THR A 60 -9.33 12.62 -3.21
CA THR A 60 -10.61 11.92 -3.42
C THR A 60 -11.08 11.27 -2.12
N LEU A 61 -10.19 10.55 -1.42
CA LEU A 61 -10.54 9.88 -0.15
C LEU A 61 -10.93 10.88 0.95
N GLU A 62 -10.25 12.03 1.03
CA GLU A 62 -10.63 13.11 1.95
C GLU A 62 -12.02 13.69 1.67
N LEU A 63 -12.32 13.92 0.39
CA LEU A 63 -13.62 14.42 -0.04
C LEU A 63 -14.72 13.39 0.20
N GLN A 64 -14.45 12.10 -0.01
CA GLN A 64 -15.38 11.03 0.35
C GLN A 64 -15.67 10.98 1.86
N LYS A 65 -14.66 11.18 2.71
CA LYS A 65 -14.86 11.29 4.17
C LYS A 65 -15.75 12.48 4.55
N SER A 66 -15.83 13.49 3.68
CA SER A 66 -16.69 14.66 3.85
C SER A 66 -18.13 14.44 3.37
N GLY A 67 -18.46 13.24 2.88
CA GLY A 67 -19.80 12.86 2.43
C GLY A 67 -20.05 12.95 0.92
N LEU A 68 -19.01 13.26 0.12
CA LEU A 68 -19.12 13.29 -1.35
C LEU A 68 -19.14 11.87 -1.94
N GLY A 69 -19.87 11.68 -3.04
CA GLY A 69 -19.79 10.46 -3.84
C GLY A 69 -18.40 10.28 -4.45
N PHE A 70 -17.97 9.04 -4.71
CA PHE A 70 -16.62 8.76 -5.24
C PHE A 70 -16.33 9.52 -6.54
N GLU A 71 -17.26 9.50 -7.49
CA GLU A 71 -17.08 10.15 -8.79
C GLU A 71 -16.99 11.68 -8.65
N GLU A 72 -17.87 12.28 -7.83
CA GLU A 72 -17.86 13.72 -7.55
C GLU A 72 -16.58 14.15 -6.81
N ALA A 73 -16.15 13.35 -5.82
CA ALA A 73 -14.91 13.55 -5.09
C ALA A 73 -13.68 13.48 -6.02
N GLN A 74 -13.67 12.53 -6.95
CA GLN A 74 -12.57 12.33 -7.89
C GLN A 74 -12.50 13.48 -8.89
N GLU A 75 -13.63 13.92 -9.45
CA GLU A 75 -13.68 15.05 -10.38
C GLU A 75 -13.21 16.33 -9.70
N ARG A 76 -13.66 16.58 -8.47
CA ARG A 76 -13.25 17.74 -7.69
C ARG A 76 -11.75 17.71 -7.35
N ALA A 77 -11.21 16.56 -6.98
CA ALA A 77 -9.78 16.38 -6.73
C ALA A 77 -8.92 16.67 -7.99
N LYS A 78 -9.36 16.19 -9.17
CA LYS A 78 -8.70 16.51 -10.46
C LYS A 78 -8.74 18.01 -10.78
N ASN A 79 -9.88 18.65 -10.55
CA ASN A 79 -10.02 20.09 -10.79
C ASN A 79 -9.13 20.91 -9.84
N GLU A 80 -9.03 20.53 -8.56
CA GLU A 80 -8.11 21.15 -7.60
C GLU A 80 -6.65 20.99 -8.01
N PHE A 81 -6.25 19.80 -8.49
CA PHE A 81 -4.90 19.56 -8.99
C PHE A 81 -4.56 20.45 -10.18
N ASN A 82 -5.42 20.46 -11.20
CA ASN A 82 -5.24 21.28 -12.41
C ASN A 82 -5.20 22.78 -12.08
N ALA A 83 -6.05 23.24 -11.17
CA ALA A 83 -6.07 24.65 -10.75
C ALA A 83 -4.79 25.07 -10.02
N LYS A 84 -4.15 24.16 -9.27
CA LYS A 84 -2.86 24.41 -8.62
C LYS A 84 -1.70 24.40 -9.62
N HIS A 85 -1.72 23.49 -10.60
CA HIS A 85 -0.65 23.37 -11.59
C HIS A 85 -0.69 24.40 -12.71
N GLN A 86 -1.85 24.95 -13.09
CA GLN A 86 -1.93 26.04 -14.08
C GLN A 86 -1.51 27.41 -13.54
N ARG A 87 -1.34 27.54 -12.21
CA ARG A 87 -0.92 28.78 -11.55
C ARG A 87 0.59 28.84 -11.25
N ALA A 88 1.31 27.76 -11.52
CA ALA A 88 2.77 27.66 -11.41
C ALA A 88 3.40 27.84 -12.79
#